data_AF-A0A2E7HZ80-F1
#
_entry.id   AF-A0A2E7HZ80-F1
#
_cell.length_a   1.000
_cell.length_b   1.000
_cell.length_c   1.000
_cell.angle_alpha   90.00
_cell.angle_beta   90.00
_cell.angle_gamma   90.00
#
_symmetry.space_group_name_H-M   'P 1'
#
loop_
_entity.id
_entity.type
_entity.pdbx_description
1 polymer ?
#
loop_
_entity_poly.entity_id
_entity_poly.type
_entity_poly.pdbx_seq_one_letter_code
_entity_poly.pdbx_strand_id
1 'polypeptide(L)'
;MSVGVHLSETKEQAMEDIRVGGARITKEYFDQTLGNSAPDVPDNQIVDHMVENNQWIVGTPDDCIEAIQRLQKISGGFGKFMIRVEDWCAREKILHSYELLARYVMPQFQNTLTGIEASNKWAASVRDTLIVNRRAALQTASDAFYKDK
;
A
#
# COMPACT_ATOMS: atom_id res chain seq x y z
N MET A 1 0.99 -10.82 13.45
CA MET A 1 2.26 -10.85 12.69
C MET A 1 2.84 -9.45 12.69
N SER A 2 4.14 -9.26 12.94
CA SER A 2 4.80 -7.94 12.94
C SER A 2 6.02 -7.93 12.02
N VAL A 3 6.05 -7.02 11.04
CA VAL A 3 7.06 -6.97 9.97
C VAL A 3 7.46 -5.52 9.68
N GLY A 4 8.73 -5.28 9.35
CA GLY A 4 9.20 -3.99 8.86
C GLY A 4 8.81 -3.80 7.40
N VAL A 5 8.24 -2.64 7.05
CA VAL A 5 7.69 -2.38 5.71
C VAL A 5 8.12 -1.00 5.21
N HIS A 6 8.65 -0.93 3.99
CA HIS A 6 8.87 0.35 3.29
C HIS A 6 8.48 0.24 1.81
N LEU A 7 7.63 1.16 1.37
CA LEU A 7 7.06 1.17 0.02
C LEU A 7 7.47 2.42 -0.75
N SER A 8 7.65 2.26 -2.05
CA SER A 8 7.84 3.34 -3.02
C SER A 8 7.16 2.99 -4.35
N GLU A 9 7.17 3.91 -5.30
CA GLU A 9 6.67 3.71 -6.66
C GLU A 9 7.43 2.61 -7.41
N THR A 10 8.70 2.42 -7.09
CA THR A 10 9.54 1.36 -7.66
C THR A 10 10.26 0.60 -6.56
N LYS A 11 10.55 -0.67 -6.85
CA LYS A 11 11.29 -1.52 -5.92
C LYS A 11 12.69 -0.99 -5.67
N GLU A 12 13.36 -0.51 -6.72
CA GLU A 12 14.71 0.04 -6.65
C GLU A 12 14.76 1.25 -5.73
N GLN A 13 13.78 2.16 -5.82
CA GLN A 13 13.69 3.33 -4.97
C GLN A 13 13.43 2.94 -3.51
N ALA A 14 12.51 1.99 -3.26
CA ALA A 14 12.24 1.51 -1.91
C ALA A 14 13.48 0.90 -1.25
N MET A 15 14.24 0.10 -2.00
CA MET A 15 15.50 -0.50 -1.51
C MET A 15 16.56 0.55 -1.23
N GLU A 16 16.70 1.55 -2.12
CA GLU A 16 17.70 2.59 -1.96
C GLU A 16 17.38 3.57 -0.83
N ASP A 17 16.11 3.92 -0.66
CA ASP A 17 15.65 4.80 0.42
C ASP A 17 16.14 4.37 1.79
N ILE A 18 16.13 3.07 2.04
CA ILE A 18 16.43 2.48 3.35
C ILE A 18 17.82 1.86 3.43
N ARG A 19 18.60 1.88 2.35
CA ARG A 19 19.91 1.19 2.24
C ARG A 19 20.80 1.44 3.45
N VAL A 20 20.93 2.72 3.83
CA VAL A 20 21.78 3.16 4.94
C VAL A 20 21.08 2.97 6.29
N GLY A 21 19.85 3.45 6.45
CA GLY A 21 19.16 3.40 7.75
C GLY A 21 18.78 1.99 8.18
N GLY A 22 18.42 1.11 7.24
CA GLY A 22 18.19 -0.31 7.47
C GLY A 22 19.43 -1.05 7.98
N ALA A 23 20.59 -0.77 7.38
CA ALA A 23 21.86 -1.31 7.86
C ALA A 23 22.19 -0.82 9.28
N ARG A 24 22.04 0.48 9.54
CA ARG A 24 22.29 1.08 10.86
C ARG A 24 21.39 0.52 11.94
N ILE A 25 20.08 0.47 11.73
CA ILE A 25 19.17 -0.04 12.77
C ILE A 25 19.44 -1.52 13.06
N THR A 26 19.81 -2.31 12.05
CA THR A 26 20.14 -3.73 12.21
C THR A 26 21.41 -3.89 13.06
N LYS A 27 22.46 -3.13 12.77
CA LYS A 27 23.75 -3.25 13.47
C LYS A 27 23.78 -2.53 14.81
N GLU A 28 23.34 -1.29 14.86
CA GLU A 28 23.50 -0.42 16.03
C GLU A 28 22.40 -0.71 17.07
N TYR A 29 21.16 -0.87 16.63
CA TYR A 29 20.05 -1.12 17.54
C TYR A 29 19.84 -2.62 17.80
N PHE A 30 19.57 -3.42 16.76
CA PHE A 30 19.25 -4.83 16.99
C PHE A 30 20.45 -5.65 17.45
N ASP A 31 21.63 -5.50 16.85
CA ASP A 31 22.82 -6.26 17.23
C ASP A 31 23.51 -5.67 18.47
N GLN A 32 24.07 -4.46 18.37
CA GLN A 32 24.87 -3.89 19.46
C GLN A 32 24.06 -3.58 20.73
N THR A 33 22.82 -3.11 20.60
CA THR A 33 22.00 -2.73 21.77
C THR A 33 21.17 -3.89 22.31
N LEU A 34 20.52 -4.67 21.44
CA LEU A 34 19.61 -5.75 21.84
C LEU A 34 20.24 -7.16 21.82
N GLY A 35 21.44 -7.33 21.27
CA GLY A 35 22.15 -8.61 21.21
C GLY A 35 21.65 -9.58 20.13
N ASN A 36 20.84 -9.12 19.18
CA ASN A 36 20.38 -9.91 18.05
C ASN A 36 21.43 -9.85 16.94
N SER A 37 22.24 -10.90 16.79
CA SER A 37 23.34 -10.93 15.81
C SER A 37 22.89 -10.45 14.43
N ALA A 38 23.58 -9.43 13.91
CA ALA A 38 23.34 -8.94 12.56
C ALA A 38 23.76 -10.00 11.52
N PRO A 39 23.16 -9.97 10.32
CA PRO A 39 23.63 -10.79 9.21
C PRO A 39 25.10 -10.53 8.88
N ASP A 40 25.86 -11.60 8.59
CA ASP A 40 27.26 -11.54 8.18
C ASP A 40 27.37 -11.20 6.68
N VAL A 41 26.93 -10.00 6.31
CA VAL A 41 27.00 -9.43 4.96
C VAL A 41 27.50 -7.98 5.03
N PRO A 42 28.06 -7.44 3.93
CA PRO A 42 28.40 -6.02 3.85
C PRO A 42 27.20 -5.13 4.18
N ASP A 43 27.45 -3.95 4.78
CA ASP A 43 26.40 -3.04 5.24
C ASP A 43 25.39 -2.68 4.14
N ASN A 44 25.89 -2.44 2.92
CA ASN A 44 25.07 -2.13 1.76
C ASN A 44 24.25 -3.31 1.22
N GLN A 45 24.43 -4.53 1.77
CA GLN A 45 23.69 -5.74 1.42
C GLN A 45 22.76 -6.20 2.53
N ILE A 46 22.74 -5.53 3.69
CA ILE A 46 21.86 -5.93 4.81
C ILE A 46 20.40 -5.88 4.36
N VAL A 47 19.96 -4.80 3.72
CA VAL A 47 18.57 -4.67 3.28
C VAL A 47 18.18 -5.80 2.32
N ASP A 48 19.03 -6.10 1.35
CA ASP A 48 18.82 -7.19 0.39
C ASP A 48 18.69 -8.53 1.14
N HIS A 49 19.61 -8.81 2.07
CA HIS A 49 19.54 -10.00 2.92
C HIS A 49 18.22 -10.10 3.70
N MET A 50 17.76 -9.01 4.33
CA MET A 50 16.52 -9.01 5.10
C MET A 50 15.29 -9.28 4.21
N VAL A 51 15.28 -8.74 2.99
CA VAL A 51 14.18 -8.93 2.03
C VAL A 51 14.18 -10.35 1.45
N GLU A 52 15.33 -10.85 1.01
CA GLU A 52 15.51 -12.20 0.46
C GLU A 52 15.13 -13.28 1.47
N ASN A 53 15.43 -13.05 2.75
CA ASN A 53 15.09 -13.96 3.85
C ASN A 53 13.67 -13.73 4.42
N ASN A 54 12.83 -12.94 3.75
CA ASN A 54 11.45 -12.64 4.16
C ASN A 54 11.30 -12.01 5.55
N GLN A 55 12.34 -11.35 6.06
CA GLN A 55 12.28 -10.67 7.36
C GLN A 55 11.63 -9.29 7.25
N TRP A 56 11.84 -8.60 6.12
CA TRP A 56 11.21 -7.31 5.79
C TRP A 56 10.46 -7.38 4.46
N ILE A 57 9.53 -6.44 4.26
CA ILE A 57 8.80 -6.25 3.01
C ILE A 57 9.17 -4.88 2.46
N VAL A 58 9.94 -4.85 1.38
CA VAL A 58 10.45 -3.62 0.77
C VAL A 58 10.20 -3.68 -0.73
N GLY A 59 9.52 -2.69 -1.28
CA GLY A 59 9.18 -2.69 -2.70
C GLY A 59 8.02 -1.78 -3.07
N THR A 60 7.23 -2.21 -4.04
CA THR A 60 6.00 -1.54 -4.46
C THR A 60 4.80 -1.98 -3.61
N PRO A 61 3.63 -1.30 -3.71
CA PRO A 61 2.41 -1.78 -3.08
C PRO A 61 2.02 -3.21 -3.50
N ASP A 62 2.24 -3.57 -4.76
CA ASP A 62 1.95 -4.91 -5.27
C ASP A 62 2.86 -5.97 -4.64
N ASP A 63 4.16 -5.69 -4.52
CA ASP A 63 5.11 -6.55 -3.79
C ASP A 63 4.65 -6.79 -2.34
N CYS A 64 4.11 -5.76 -1.70
CA CYS A 64 3.59 -5.84 -0.34
C CYS A 64 2.35 -6.74 -0.24
N ILE A 65 1.41 -6.59 -1.17
CA ILE A 65 0.20 -7.43 -1.26
C ILE A 65 0.60 -8.89 -1.43
N GLU A 66 1.49 -9.19 -2.38
CA GLU A 66 1.99 -10.55 -2.63
C GLU A 66 2.69 -11.13 -1.40
N ALA A 67 3.51 -10.33 -0.71
CA ALA A 67 4.19 -10.76 0.50
C ALA A 67 3.21 -11.08 1.65
N ILE A 68 2.20 -10.24 1.86
CA ILE A 68 1.16 -10.49 2.88
C ILE A 68 0.36 -11.76 2.54
N GLN A 69 -0.02 -11.96 1.27
CA GLN A 69 -0.70 -13.18 0.82
C GLN A 69 0.16 -14.42 1.02
N ARG A 70 1.46 -14.36 0.70
CA ARG A 70 2.42 -15.42 0.98
C ARG A 70 2.48 -15.73 2.47
N LEU A 71 2.60 -14.71 3.32
CA LEU A 71 2.63 -14.87 4.78
C LEU A 71 1.35 -15.53 5.31
N GLN A 72 0.17 -15.13 4.81
CA GLN A 72 -1.10 -15.76 5.20
C GLN A 72 -1.13 -17.23 4.80
N LYS A 73 -0.67 -17.56 3.60
CA LYS A 73 -0.63 -18.94 3.10
C LYS A 73 0.29 -19.82 3.95
N ILE A 74 1.51 -19.37 4.25
CA ILE A 74 2.48 -20.19 5.00
C ILE A 74 2.12 -20.31 6.49
N SER A 75 1.47 -19.30 7.08
CA SER A 75 1.11 -19.32 8.50
C SER A 75 -0.22 -20.02 8.78
N GLY A 76 -0.98 -20.39 7.74
CA GLY A 76 -2.38 -20.82 7.89
C GLY A 76 -3.32 -19.68 8.27
N GLY A 77 -2.90 -18.43 8.06
CA GLY A 77 -3.61 -17.21 8.44
C GLY A 77 -3.07 -16.54 9.69
N PHE A 78 -3.41 -15.26 9.88
CA PHE A 78 -3.15 -14.49 11.09
C PHE A 78 -4.28 -13.47 11.30
N GLY A 79 -4.58 -13.13 12.55
CA GLY A 79 -5.70 -12.22 12.85
C GLY A 79 -5.42 -10.76 12.47
N LYS A 80 -4.19 -10.28 12.73
CA LYS A 80 -3.77 -8.90 12.44
C LYS A 80 -2.33 -8.86 11.91
N PHE A 81 -2.12 -7.98 10.93
CA PHE A 81 -0.81 -7.60 10.42
C PHE A 81 -0.43 -6.23 10.96
N MET A 82 0.72 -6.14 11.60
CA MET A 82 1.24 -4.90 12.18
C MET A 82 2.54 -4.54 11.47
N ILE A 83 2.59 -3.32 10.94
CA ILE A 83 3.84 -2.75 10.43
C ILE A 83 4.64 -2.19 11.61
N ARG A 84 5.95 -2.40 11.62
CA ARG A 84 6.83 -1.71 12.56
C ARG A 84 7.22 -0.36 12.00
N VAL A 85 7.26 0.63 12.88
CA VAL A 85 7.83 1.95 12.58
C VAL A 85 9.33 1.81 12.77
N GLU A 86 10.08 1.96 11.68
CA GLU A 86 11.53 1.86 11.67
C GLU A 86 12.08 3.21 11.17
N ASP A 87 13.12 3.74 11.81
CA ASP A 87 13.76 5.01 11.43
C ASP A 87 14.77 4.79 10.28
N TRP A 88 14.28 4.29 9.16
CA TRP A 88 15.12 3.85 8.04
C TRP A 88 15.51 4.97 7.07
N CYS A 89 14.69 6.00 6.93
CA CYS A 89 14.89 7.05 5.95
C CYS A 89 14.20 8.35 6.39
N ALA A 90 14.34 9.41 5.59
CA ALA A 90 13.72 10.70 5.87
C ALA A 90 12.20 10.57 6.11
N ARG A 91 11.67 11.38 7.03
CA ARG A 91 10.28 11.35 7.48
C ARG A 91 9.30 11.41 6.31
N GLU A 92 9.56 12.24 5.31
CA GLU A 92 8.70 12.42 4.15
C GLU A 92 8.53 11.10 3.37
N LYS A 93 9.61 10.33 3.23
CA LYS A 93 9.59 9.03 2.55
C LYS A 93 8.85 7.97 3.37
N ILE A 94 9.04 7.96 4.69
CA ILE A 94 8.30 7.06 5.59
C ILE A 94 6.80 7.34 5.50
N LEU A 95 6.40 8.63 5.57
CA LEU A 95 4.99 9.01 5.48
C LEU A 95 4.39 8.69 4.11
N HIS A 96 5.15 8.87 3.04
CA HIS A 96 4.74 8.47 1.70
C HIS A 96 4.53 6.95 1.58
N SER A 97 5.43 6.14 2.13
CA SER A 97 5.27 4.69 2.25
C SER A 97 3.97 4.31 3.00
N TYR A 98 3.63 5.03 4.07
CA TYR A 98 2.37 4.82 4.79
C TYR A 98 1.14 5.21 3.98
N GLU A 99 1.23 6.28 3.20
CA GLU A 99 0.18 6.66 2.26
C GLU A 99 -0.05 5.57 1.19
N LEU A 100 1.03 5.04 0.60
CA LEU A 100 0.95 3.94 -0.36
C LEU A 100 0.33 2.69 0.26
N LEU A 101 0.75 2.31 1.48
CA LEU A 101 0.19 1.19 2.21
C LEU A 101 -1.31 1.39 2.46
N ALA A 102 -1.72 2.55 2.95
CA ALA A 102 -3.10 2.85 3.29
C ALA A 102 -4.02 2.89 2.06
N ARG A 103 -3.54 3.48 0.95
CA ARG A 103 -4.32 3.63 -0.29
C ARG A 103 -4.43 2.35 -1.10
N TYR A 104 -3.34 1.59 -1.22
CA TYR A 104 -3.25 0.51 -2.21
C TYR A 104 -3.24 -0.88 -1.58
N VAL A 105 -2.64 -1.04 -0.40
CA VAL A 105 -2.45 -2.36 0.23
C VAL A 105 -3.61 -2.70 1.16
N MET A 106 -3.92 -1.84 2.14
CA MET A 106 -4.95 -2.12 3.15
C MET A 106 -6.32 -2.51 2.57
N PRO A 107 -6.84 -1.84 1.51
CA PRO A 107 -8.16 -2.15 0.98
C PRO A 107 -8.30 -3.58 0.43
N GLN A 108 -7.20 -4.18 -0.04
CA GLN A 108 -7.19 -5.56 -0.56
C GLN A 108 -7.49 -6.62 0.50
N PHE A 109 -7.26 -6.30 1.78
CA PHE A 109 -7.40 -7.24 2.89
C PHE A 109 -8.57 -6.92 3.84
N GLN A 110 -9.21 -5.76 3.67
CA GLN A 110 -10.22 -5.26 4.61
C GLN A 110 -11.65 -5.23 4.03
N ASN A 111 -11.85 -5.68 2.78
CA ASN A 111 -13.13 -5.64 2.08
C ASN A 111 -13.75 -4.23 1.96
N THR A 112 -12.94 -3.17 2.04
CA THR A 112 -13.45 -1.79 1.98
C THR A 112 -13.83 -1.36 0.56
N LEU A 113 -13.34 -2.07 -0.47
CA LEU A 113 -13.63 -1.77 -1.88
C LEU A 113 -14.90 -2.42 -2.41
N THR A 114 -15.43 -3.46 -1.77
CA THR A 114 -16.53 -4.28 -2.32
C THR A 114 -17.75 -3.43 -2.70
N GLY A 115 -18.17 -2.51 -1.82
CA GLY A 115 -19.30 -1.62 -2.09
C GLY A 115 -19.02 -0.58 -3.18
N ILE A 116 -17.79 -0.06 -3.21
CA ILE A 116 -17.34 0.94 -4.20
C ILE A 116 -17.31 0.32 -5.59
N GLU A 117 -16.72 -0.86 -5.73
CA GLU A 117 -16.64 -1.58 -7.01
C GLU A 117 -18.03 -1.98 -7.51
N ALA A 118 -18.89 -2.49 -6.63
CA ALA A 118 -20.26 -2.85 -6.98
C ALA A 118 -21.05 -1.62 -7.46
N SER A 119 -20.95 -0.50 -6.73
CA SER A 119 -21.57 0.76 -7.10
C SER A 119 -21.06 1.28 -8.44
N ASN A 120 -19.74 1.26 -8.66
CA ASN A 120 -19.14 1.68 -9.93
C ASN A 120 -19.62 0.83 -11.11
N LYS A 121 -19.61 -0.50 -10.97
CA LYS A 121 -20.11 -1.44 -11.99
C LYS A 121 -21.58 -1.21 -12.31
N TRP A 122 -22.40 -0.98 -11.28
CA TRP A 122 -23.83 -0.68 -11.46
C TRP A 122 -24.04 0.67 -12.17
N ALA A 123 -23.38 1.73 -11.71
CA ALA A 123 -23.51 3.04 -12.33
C ALA A 123 -23.05 3.02 -13.80
N ALA A 124 -22.00 2.26 -14.10
CA ALA A 124 -21.53 2.04 -15.47
C ALA A 124 -22.56 1.28 -16.32
N SER A 125 -23.26 0.28 -15.77
CA SER A 125 -24.23 -0.53 -16.52
C SER A 125 -25.52 0.22 -16.85
N VAL A 126 -25.94 1.18 -16.02
CA VAL A 126 -27.16 1.98 -16.25
C VAL A 126 -26.87 3.34 -16.92
N ARG A 127 -25.61 3.62 -17.24
CA ARG A 127 -25.13 4.92 -17.73
C ARG A 127 -25.97 5.47 -18.89
N ASP A 128 -26.28 4.64 -19.87
CA ASP A 128 -26.92 5.10 -21.10
C ASP A 128 -28.37 5.54 -20.83
N THR A 129 -29.10 4.80 -19.97
CA THR A 129 -30.43 5.19 -19.46
C THR A 129 -30.37 6.51 -18.70
N LEU A 130 -29.37 6.68 -17.83
CA LEU A 130 -29.20 7.93 -17.07
C LEU A 130 -28.92 9.12 -17.99
N ILE A 131 -28.15 8.93 -19.06
CA ILE A 131 -27.88 9.98 -20.05
C ILE A 131 -29.16 10.37 -20.81
N VAL A 132 -29.99 9.40 -21.20
CA VAL A 132 -31.29 9.68 -21.86
C VAL A 132 -32.19 10.50 -20.93
N ASN A 133 -32.35 10.07 -19.68
CA ASN A 133 -33.17 10.77 -18.69
C ASN A 133 -32.63 12.19 -18.41
N ARG A 134 -31.31 12.35 -18.34
CA ARG A 134 -30.67 13.66 -18.18
C ARG A 134 -30.99 14.60 -19.33
N ARG A 135 -30.91 14.12 -20.58
CA ARG A 135 -31.23 14.93 -21.76
C ARG A 135 -32.70 15.36 -21.77
N ALA A 136 -33.61 14.44 -21.47
CA ALA A 136 -35.04 14.74 -21.40
C ALA A 136 -35.34 15.80 -20.32
N ALA A 137 -34.75 15.67 -19.13
CA ALA A 137 -34.92 16.64 -18.05
C ALA A 137 -34.41 18.04 -18.42
N LEU A 138 -33.24 18.13 -19.08
CA LEU A 138 -32.71 19.41 -19.57
C LEU A 138 -33.61 20.05 -20.61
N GLN A 139 -34.18 19.26 -21.53
CA GLN A 139 -35.11 19.75 -22.54
C GLN A 139 -36.37 20.33 -21.86
N THR A 140 -37.00 19.57 -20.95
CA THR A 140 -38.18 20.03 -20.21
C THR A 140 -37.92 21.34 -19.46
N ALA A 141 -36.75 21.45 -18.80
CA ALA A 141 -36.38 22.67 -18.08
C ALA A 141 -36.18 23.87 -19.03
N SER A 142 -35.54 23.64 -20.17
CA SER A 142 -35.38 24.67 -21.22
C SER A 142 -36.74 25.12 -21.74
N ASP A 143 -37.61 24.18 -22.10
CA ASP A 143 -38.94 24.48 -22.65
C ASP A 143 -39.77 25.30 -21.65
N ALA A 144 -39.75 24.95 -20.36
CA ALA A 144 -40.43 25.70 -19.31
C ALA A 144 -39.93 27.14 -19.21
N PHE A 145 -38.61 27.36 -19.24
CA PHE A 145 -38.02 28.69 -19.11
C PHE A 145 -38.36 29.62 -20.29
N TYR A 146 -38.37 29.08 -21.51
CA TYR A 146 -38.67 29.88 -22.71
C TYR A 146 -40.16 30.04 -22.97
N LYS A 147 -41.04 29.26 -22.32
CA LYS A 147 -42.51 29.42 -22.42
C LYS A 147 -43.05 30.58 -21.58
N ASP A 148 -42.37 30.91 -20.48
CA ASP A 148 -42.76 31.97 -19.53
C ASP A 148 -42.16 33.34 -19.87
N LYS A 149 -41.50 33.48 -21.03
CA LYS A 149 -41.03 34.75 -21.62
C LYS A 149 -41.86 35.11 -22.86
#